data_AF-A0A2P4YJ33-F1
#
_entry.id   AF-A0A2P4YJ33-F1
#
_cell.length_a   1.000
_cell.length_b   1.000
_cell.length_c   1.000
_cell.angle_alpha   90.00
_cell.angle_beta   90.00
_cell.angle_gamma   90.00
#
_symmetry.space_group_name_H-M   'P 1'
#
loop_
_entity.id
_entity.type
_entity.pdbx_description
1 polymer ?
#
loop_
_entity_poly.entity_id
_entity_poly.type
_entity_poly.pdbx_seq_one_letter_code
_entity_poly.pdbx_strand_id
1 'polypeptide(L)'
;MRMDIAVLLVLCAILAGINATSEHEQDTSPKNFIPTLSLIDTTTTKRFLRTTKSQAANFADTGDSSNNEERVNVQGVSKLADLDKTTWKLRKFDMYLSNKGWVKMGKDPLWLFKYFHLDRAGEKIDEKKRIIQWFWFATEYRATKGIRWLPDYEIHSILGQSGASEAKLAVLFESLRDIPRVKALAETMQKYQFQLWKDQGHNPTTVAKLLGIPNRGPLKTEFDSRYKILESFTKAYTGDAGTKLKRSTTIS
;
A
#
# COMPACT_ATOMS: atom_id res chain seq x y z
N MET A 1 -33.78 -10.55 -36.72
CA MET A 1 -32.80 -10.39 -37.82
C MET A 1 -32.35 -8.94 -37.93
N ARG A 2 -31.63 -8.43 -36.92
CA ARG A 2 -31.13 -7.03 -36.82
C ARG A 2 -29.92 -6.90 -35.87
N MET A 3 -29.18 -7.98 -35.59
CA MET A 3 -28.01 -7.95 -34.68
C MET A 3 -26.68 -8.22 -35.39
N ASP A 4 -26.76 -8.74 -36.62
CA ASP A 4 -25.68 -9.40 -37.33
C ASP A 4 -24.76 -8.38 -38.05
N ILE A 5 -25.31 -7.19 -38.35
CA ILE A 5 -24.62 -6.08 -39.02
C ILE A 5 -23.54 -5.45 -38.10
N ALA A 6 -23.80 -5.39 -36.78
CA ALA A 6 -22.87 -4.79 -35.83
C ALA A 6 -21.59 -5.62 -35.63
N VAL A 7 -21.69 -6.95 -35.78
CA VAL A 7 -20.54 -7.87 -35.68
C VAL A 7 -19.63 -7.75 -36.90
N LEU A 8 -20.21 -7.58 -38.09
CA LEU A 8 -19.45 -7.49 -39.35
C LEU A 8 -18.46 -6.31 -39.35
N LEU A 9 -18.89 -5.13 -38.89
CA LEU A 9 -18.08 -3.91 -38.89
C LEU A 9 -16.84 -3.99 -38.00
N VAL A 10 -16.84 -4.83 -36.96
CA VAL A 10 -15.70 -5.02 -36.05
C VAL A 10 -14.63 -5.91 -36.69
N LEU A 11 -15.00 -6.87 -37.55
CA LEU A 11 -14.03 -7.75 -38.22
C LEU A 11 -13.20 -7.01 -39.30
N CYS A 12 -13.81 -6.08 -40.03
CA CYS A 12 -13.13 -5.38 -41.14
C CYS A 12 -11.91 -4.56 -40.69
N ALA A 13 -11.85 -4.12 -39.44
CA ALA A 13 -10.76 -3.30 -38.91
C ALA A 13 -9.42 -4.07 -38.74
N ILE A 14 -9.43 -5.41 -38.80
CA ILE A 14 -8.26 -6.26 -38.50
C ILE A 14 -7.47 -6.64 -39.76
N LEU A 15 -8.07 -6.55 -40.96
CA LEU A 15 -7.46 -7.01 -42.22
C LEU A 15 -6.67 -5.94 -43.00
N ALA A 16 -6.65 -4.68 -42.56
CA ALA A 16 -5.87 -3.62 -43.17
C ALA A 16 -4.38 -3.61 -42.77
N GLY A 17 -3.90 -4.64 -42.06
CA GLY A 17 -2.63 -4.63 -41.33
C GLY A 17 -1.44 -5.37 -41.97
N ILE A 18 -1.61 -6.08 -43.09
CA ILE A 18 -0.51 -6.80 -43.77
C ILE A 18 -0.68 -6.71 -45.29
N ASN A 19 0.23 -5.98 -45.96
CA ASN A 19 0.90 -6.35 -47.23
C ASN A 19 1.55 -5.13 -47.89
N ALA A 20 2.89 -5.16 -48.02
CA ALA A 20 3.66 -4.79 -49.23
C ALA A 20 5.16 -4.63 -48.88
N THR A 21 5.93 -5.72 -49.02
CA THR A 21 7.40 -5.68 -49.03
C THR A 21 7.88 -6.16 -50.39
N SER A 22 8.61 -5.33 -51.13
CA SER A 22 9.40 -5.73 -52.31
C SER A 22 10.39 -4.63 -52.69
N GLU A 23 11.66 -4.98 -52.88
CA GLU A 23 12.74 -4.05 -53.20
C GLU A 23 12.75 -3.56 -54.66
N HIS A 24 13.50 -2.49 -54.93
CA HIS A 24 14.51 -2.53 -56.01
C HIS A 24 15.70 -1.59 -55.70
N GLU A 25 16.87 -1.99 -56.20
CA GLU A 25 18.16 -1.28 -56.27
C GLU A 25 18.08 0.03 -57.11
N GLN A 26 19.10 0.90 -57.30
CA GLN A 26 20.57 0.80 -57.22
C GLN A 26 21.11 2.26 -57.07
N ASP A 27 21.94 2.59 -56.06
CA ASP A 27 23.42 2.69 -56.11
C ASP A 27 23.98 4.13 -56.35
N THR A 28 25.28 4.30 -56.06
CA THR A 28 26.16 5.49 -56.20
C THR A 28 26.16 6.55 -55.07
N SER A 29 27.35 7.12 -54.87
CA SER A 29 27.80 7.96 -53.74
C SER A 29 29.10 8.68 -54.17
N PRO A 30 29.61 9.76 -53.52
CA PRO A 30 28.97 10.80 -52.70
C PRO A 30 29.22 12.23 -53.27
N LYS A 31 28.69 13.29 -52.62
CA LYS A 31 29.33 14.63 -52.57
C LYS A 31 28.76 15.56 -51.48
N ASN A 32 29.64 16.33 -50.85
CA ASN A 32 29.31 17.37 -49.86
C ASN A 32 29.03 18.72 -50.56
N PHE A 33 28.08 19.55 -50.07
CA PHE A 33 28.09 21.01 -50.33
C PHE A 33 27.25 21.85 -49.34
N ILE A 34 27.76 23.06 -49.03
CA ILE A 34 27.38 24.12 -48.06
C ILE A 34 28.07 25.44 -48.58
N PRO A 35 27.68 26.73 -48.31
CA PRO A 35 26.71 27.30 -47.35
C PRO A 35 25.72 28.43 -47.84
N THR A 36 24.48 28.42 -47.33
CA THR A 36 23.74 29.62 -46.79
C THR A 36 23.31 30.77 -47.73
N LEU A 37 22.55 31.75 -47.18
CA LEU A 37 21.90 32.96 -47.77
C LEU A 37 20.65 32.68 -48.65
N SER A 38 19.62 33.54 -48.78
CA SER A 38 19.22 34.86 -48.21
C SER A 38 17.75 35.19 -48.64
N LEU A 39 16.96 36.19 -48.18
CA LEU A 39 16.84 37.06 -46.98
C LEU A 39 15.48 37.83 -47.05
N ILE A 40 15.00 38.42 -45.92
CA ILE A 40 14.04 39.57 -45.83
C ILE A 40 12.55 39.30 -46.25
N ASP A 41 11.49 39.89 -45.65
CA ASP A 41 11.37 40.84 -44.50
C ASP A 41 10.55 40.19 -43.33
N THR A 42 9.45 40.67 -42.69
CA THR A 42 8.64 41.91 -42.72
C THR A 42 8.12 42.29 -41.31
N THR A 43 7.77 43.55 -41.05
CA THR A 43 7.38 44.06 -39.70
C THR A 43 5.98 44.67 -39.60
N THR A 44 5.40 44.63 -38.39
CA THR A 44 4.38 45.59 -37.87
C THR A 44 4.38 45.54 -36.33
N THR A 45 4.17 46.69 -35.67
CA THR A 45 4.60 46.91 -34.26
C THR A 45 3.63 47.79 -33.47
N LYS A 46 3.34 47.43 -32.19
CA LYS A 46 3.12 48.26 -30.96
C LYS A 46 2.17 47.53 -29.96
N ARG A 47 2.56 47.24 -28.70
CA ARG A 47 2.55 48.09 -27.46
C ARG A 47 1.10 48.33 -26.94
N PHE A 48 0.67 48.11 -25.69
CA PHE A 48 1.26 48.00 -24.32
C PHE A 48 0.55 46.85 -23.51
N LEU A 49 0.75 46.51 -22.21
CA LEU A 49 1.20 47.16 -20.95
C LEU A 49 2.02 46.18 -20.04
N ARG A 50 2.58 46.66 -18.91
CA ARG A 50 3.22 45.85 -17.84
C ARG A 50 3.09 46.54 -16.46
N THR A 51 3.40 45.80 -15.37
CA THR A 51 3.55 46.23 -13.94
C THR A 51 2.19 46.28 -13.21
N THR A 52 2.03 45.84 -11.94
CA THR A 52 2.97 45.72 -10.81
C THR A 52 2.78 44.47 -9.91
N LYS A 53 3.85 44.13 -9.15
CA LYS A 53 3.90 43.35 -7.89
C LYS A 53 3.50 41.84 -7.95
N SER A 54 4.13 40.95 -7.16
CA SER A 54 5.26 41.12 -6.23
C SER A 54 6.04 39.82 -5.97
N GLN A 55 7.34 39.99 -5.66
CA GLN A 55 8.17 39.10 -4.83
C GLN A 55 8.43 37.67 -5.35
N ALA A 56 9.38 37.56 -6.29
CA ALA A 56 10.31 36.44 -6.26
C ALA A 56 11.40 36.76 -5.21
N ALA A 57 11.68 35.81 -4.32
CA ALA A 57 12.83 35.83 -3.42
C ALA A 57 13.40 34.41 -3.36
N ASN A 58 14.72 34.30 -3.51
CA ASN A 58 15.40 33.00 -3.53
C ASN A 58 15.38 32.37 -2.14
N PHE A 59 15.28 31.04 -2.06
CA PHE A 59 15.78 30.28 -0.92
C PHE A 59 16.93 29.39 -1.38
N ALA A 60 17.96 29.35 -0.55
CA ALA A 60 19.28 28.86 -0.92
C ALA A 60 19.47 27.38 -0.63
N ASP A 61 20.58 26.86 -1.16
CA ASP A 61 21.21 25.63 -0.69
C ASP A 61 21.55 25.72 0.82
N THR A 62 21.45 24.59 1.52
CA THR A 62 21.97 24.37 2.89
C THR A 62 22.07 22.86 3.08
N GLY A 63 23.30 22.35 3.13
CA GLY A 63 23.59 20.93 3.27
C GLY A 63 23.57 20.41 4.71
N ASP A 64 23.65 19.09 4.80
CA ASP A 64 24.04 18.21 5.93
C ASP A 64 23.53 18.50 7.37
N SER A 65 22.86 17.50 7.94
CA SER A 65 23.01 17.19 9.37
C SER A 65 22.67 15.72 9.65
N SER A 66 23.69 14.88 9.82
CA SER A 66 23.53 13.53 10.39
C SER A 66 22.83 13.59 11.75
N ASN A 67 21.69 12.92 11.89
CA ASN A 67 21.00 12.73 13.16
C ASN A 67 20.75 11.24 13.41
N ASN A 68 21.84 10.58 13.77
CA ASN A 68 21.91 9.22 14.30
C ASN A 68 21.29 9.12 15.70
N GLU A 69 19.96 9.24 15.80
CA GLU A 69 19.22 9.01 17.04
C GLU A 69 18.64 7.59 17.11
N GLU A 70 19.22 6.77 17.98
CA GLU A 70 18.67 5.47 18.39
C GLU A 70 17.41 5.67 19.26
N ARG A 71 16.25 5.81 18.63
CA ARG A 71 14.95 5.89 19.33
C ARG A 71 14.07 4.67 19.03
N VAL A 72 13.63 4.00 20.09
CA VAL A 72 12.73 2.85 20.04
C VAL A 72 11.43 3.21 19.29
N ASN A 73 11.16 2.53 18.17
CA ASN A 73 10.06 2.85 17.25
C ASN A 73 8.69 2.37 17.78
N VAL A 74 8.08 3.14 18.68
CA VAL A 74 6.76 2.85 19.28
C VAL A 74 5.61 3.60 18.56
N GLN A 75 5.79 3.94 17.28
CA GLN A 75 4.86 4.80 16.53
C GLN A 75 4.31 4.12 15.26
N GLY A 76 3.88 2.85 15.37
CA GLY A 76 3.29 2.09 14.26
C GLY A 76 1.87 2.55 13.91
N VAL A 77 0.91 2.41 14.86
CA VAL A 77 -0.53 2.60 14.62
C VAL A 77 -0.86 3.98 14.02
N SER A 78 -0.40 5.07 14.63
CA SER A 78 -0.69 6.42 14.15
C SER A 78 -0.22 6.64 12.70
N LYS A 79 0.95 6.09 12.32
CA LYS A 79 1.51 6.29 10.97
C LYS A 79 0.55 5.80 9.87
N LEU A 80 -0.14 4.67 10.03
CA LEU A 80 -1.05 4.15 9.00
C LEU A 80 -2.38 4.91 8.95
N ALA A 81 -2.95 5.23 10.11
CA ALA A 81 -4.14 6.07 10.19
C ALA A 81 -3.88 7.47 9.59
N ASP A 82 -2.72 8.06 9.86
CA ASP A 82 -2.33 9.37 9.32
C ASP A 82 -1.91 9.29 7.84
N LEU A 83 -1.36 8.16 7.38
CA LEU A 83 -1.18 7.84 5.95
C LEU A 83 -2.50 7.80 5.18
N ASP A 84 -3.56 7.27 5.78
CA ASP A 84 -4.90 7.27 5.17
C ASP A 84 -5.55 8.66 5.25
N LYS A 85 -5.44 9.39 6.37
CA LYS A 85 -5.92 10.79 6.46
C LYS A 85 -5.23 11.71 5.44
N THR A 86 -3.92 11.61 5.29
CA THR A 86 -3.11 12.37 4.30
C THR A 86 -3.28 11.88 2.86
N THR A 87 -4.02 10.79 2.63
CA THR A 87 -4.36 10.35 1.27
C THR A 87 -5.53 11.17 0.74
N TRP A 88 -5.22 12.11 -0.16
CA TRP A 88 -6.17 13.01 -0.83
C TRP A 88 -7.39 12.25 -1.41
N LYS A 89 -8.59 12.85 -1.26
CA LYS A 89 -9.89 12.17 -1.51
C LYS A 89 -9.98 11.51 -2.89
N LEU A 90 -9.50 12.18 -3.94
CA LEU A 90 -9.51 11.64 -5.30
C LEU A 90 -8.60 10.39 -5.42
N ARG A 91 -7.44 10.31 -4.74
CA ARG A 91 -6.65 9.06 -4.71
C ARG A 91 -7.39 7.91 -4.05
N LYS A 92 -8.27 8.16 -3.08
CA LYS A 92 -9.13 7.10 -2.53
C LYS A 92 -10.16 6.63 -3.56
N PHE A 93 -10.62 7.51 -4.45
CA PHE A 93 -11.47 7.15 -5.58
C PHE A 93 -10.69 6.37 -6.66
N ASP A 94 -9.48 6.82 -7.04
CA ASP A 94 -8.61 6.09 -7.97
C ASP A 94 -8.26 4.69 -7.44
N MET A 95 -7.97 4.60 -6.13
CA MET A 95 -7.65 3.35 -5.43
C MET A 95 -8.86 2.41 -5.35
N TYR A 96 -10.07 2.93 -5.18
CA TYR A 96 -11.33 2.18 -5.26
C TYR A 96 -11.55 1.59 -6.65
N LEU A 97 -11.44 2.43 -7.68
CA LEU A 97 -11.61 2.02 -9.08
C LEU A 97 -10.55 1.00 -9.49
N SER A 98 -9.29 1.21 -9.08
CA SER A 98 -8.19 0.26 -9.29
C SER A 98 -8.50 -1.09 -8.65
N ASN A 99 -8.84 -1.11 -7.36
CA ASN A 99 -9.10 -2.35 -6.63
C ASN A 99 -10.29 -3.12 -7.24
N LYS A 100 -11.41 -2.46 -7.56
CA LYS A 100 -12.55 -3.11 -8.23
C LYS A 100 -12.24 -3.53 -9.68
N GLY A 101 -11.41 -2.76 -10.39
CA GLY A 101 -10.91 -3.13 -11.71
C GLY A 101 -10.09 -4.42 -11.66
N TRP A 102 -9.13 -4.52 -10.75
CA TRP A 102 -8.29 -5.70 -10.58
C TRP A 102 -9.08 -6.96 -10.18
N VAL A 103 -10.06 -6.84 -9.27
CA VAL A 103 -10.92 -7.98 -8.90
C VAL A 103 -11.79 -8.44 -10.09
N LYS A 104 -12.32 -7.51 -10.90
CA LYS A 104 -13.04 -7.83 -12.15
C LYS A 104 -12.13 -8.49 -13.19
N MET A 105 -10.89 -8.01 -13.33
CA MET A 105 -9.86 -8.58 -14.19
C MET A 105 -9.27 -9.92 -13.67
N GLY A 106 -9.81 -10.47 -12.57
CA GLY A 106 -9.36 -11.74 -12.01
C GLY A 106 -7.92 -11.72 -11.50
N LYS A 107 -7.38 -10.55 -11.14
CA LYS A 107 -6.01 -10.46 -10.62
C LYS A 107 -5.87 -11.25 -9.31
N ASP A 108 -4.74 -11.90 -9.17
CA ASP A 108 -4.41 -12.73 -8.03
C ASP A 108 -3.91 -11.88 -6.83
N PRO A 109 -4.32 -12.21 -5.58
CA PRO A 109 -3.87 -11.48 -4.39
C PRO A 109 -2.35 -11.51 -4.14
N LEU A 110 -1.67 -12.63 -4.41
CA LEU A 110 -0.22 -12.74 -4.24
C LEU A 110 0.53 -11.98 -5.34
N TRP A 111 0.04 -12.02 -6.58
CA TRP A 111 0.56 -11.20 -7.68
C TRP A 111 0.48 -9.71 -7.33
N LEU A 112 -0.65 -9.23 -6.78
CA LEU A 112 -0.78 -7.82 -6.40
C LEU A 112 0.12 -7.45 -5.22
N PHE A 113 0.35 -8.37 -4.28
CA PHE A 113 1.29 -8.18 -3.17
C PHE A 113 2.72 -7.92 -3.67
N LYS A 114 3.18 -8.75 -4.63
CA LYS A 114 4.50 -8.64 -5.28
C LYS A 114 4.60 -7.43 -6.23
N TYR A 115 3.52 -7.08 -6.93
CA TYR A 115 3.42 -5.85 -7.72
C TYR A 115 3.56 -4.57 -6.87
N PHE A 116 3.20 -4.63 -5.59
CA PHE A 116 3.42 -3.54 -4.63
C PHE A 116 4.76 -3.62 -3.88
N HIS A 117 5.61 -4.59 -4.20
CA HIS A 117 6.90 -4.87 -3.55
C HIS A 117 6.79 -5.09 -2.03
N LEU A 118 5.64 -5.63 -1.59
CA LEU A 118 5.40 -5.96 -0.18
C LEU A 118 6.14 -7.25 0.23
N ASP A 119 6.49 -8.10 -0.75
CA ASP A 119 7.39 -9.27 -0.63
C ASP A 119 8.83 -8.92 -0.18
N ARG A 120 9.17 -7.63 -0.14
CA ARG A 120 10.52 -7.14 0.22
C ARG A 120 10.48 -6.06 1.30
N ALA A 121 9.35 -5.95 2.00
CA ALA A 121 9.13 -4.89 2.97
C ALA A 121 9.63 -5.23 4.38
N GLY A 122 9.64 -6.50 4.76
CA GLY A 122 10.06 -6.98 6.08
C GLY A 122 9.42 -6.21 7.22
N GLU A 123 10.24 -5.90 8.23
CA GLU A 123 9.89 -5.07 9.39
C GLU A 123 9.44 -3.62 9.07
N LYS A 124 9.35 -3.24 7.78
CA LYS A 124 8.86 -1.93 7.29
C LYS A 124 7.59 -2.06 6.43
N ILE A 125 6.87 -3.18 6.49
CA ILE A 125 5.61 -3.42 5.75
C ILE A 125 4.51 -2.40 6.05
N ASP A 126 4.43 -1.94 7.29
CA ASP A 126 3.48 -0.94 7.80
C ASP A 126 3.79 0.48 7.27
N GLU A 127 5.07 0.80 7.05
CA GLU A 127 5.50 2.07 6.43
C GLU A 127 5.10 2.17 4.94
N LYS A 128 4.77 1.04 4.28
CA LYS A 128 4.38 1.02 2.86
C LYS A 128 2.90 1.39 2.69
N LYS A 129 2.61 2.59 2.15
CA LYS A 129 1.22 3.04 1.84
C LYS A 129 0.39 2.03 1.03
N ARG A 130 1.04 1.14 0.26
CA ARG A 130 0.42 0.06 -0.52
C ARG A 130 -0.19 -1.07 0.32
N ILE A 131 0.20 -1.28 1.59
CA ILE A 131 -0.39 -2.34 2.42
C ILE A 131 -1.89 -2.10 2.65
N ILE A 132 -2.28 -0.84 2.88
CA ILE A 132 -3.68 -0.41 2.99
C ILE A 132 -4.43 -0.69 1.68
N GLN A 133 -3.79 -0.43 0.53
CA GLN A 133 -4.37 -0.71 -0.79
C GLN A 133 -4.58 -2.22 -1.01
N TRP A 134 -3.62 -3.05 -0.60
CA TRP A 134 -3.70 -4.51 -0.71
C TRP A 134 -4.77 -5.11 0.21
N PHE A 135 -4.86 -4.65 1.48
CA PHE A 135 -5.93 -5.04 2.39
C PHE A 135 -7.32 -4.67 1.86
N TRP A 136 -7.46 -3.50 1.25
CA TRP A 136 -8.70 -3.12 0.57
C TRP A 136 -8.97 -4.02 -0.64
N PHE A 137 -7.97 -4.32 -1.47
CA PHE A 137 -8.14 -5.27 -2.57
C PHE A 137 -8.59 -6.65 -2.08
N ALA A 138 -7.96 -7.21 -1.04
CA ALA A 138 -8.34 -8.49 -0.43
C ALA A 138 -9.77 -8.46 0.14
N THR A 139 -10.20 -7.31 0.68
CA THR A 139 -11.59 -7.10 1.15
C THR A 139 -12.59 -7.13 -0.02
N GLU A 140 -12.33 -6.41 -1.11
CA GLU A 140 -13.18 -6.40 -2.32
C GLU A 140 -13.15 -7.75 -3.05
N TYR A 141 -12.01 -8.45 -3.03
CA TYR A 141 -11.83 -9.80 -3.56
C TYR A 141 -12.71 -10.80 -2.80
N ARG A 142 -12.63 -10.82 -1.46
CA ARG A 142 -13.51 -11.64 -0.61
C ARG A 142 -14.99 -11.31 -0.81
N ALA A 143 -15.35 -10.04 -0.96
CA ALA A 143 -16.72 -9.61 -1.22
C ALA A 143 -17.25 -10.04 -2.61
N THR A 144 -16.37 -10.16 -3.61
CA THR A 144 -16.75 -10.48 -5.00
C THR A 144 -16.65 -11.97 -5.34
N LYS A 145 -15.69 -12.69 -4.75
CA LYS A 145 -15.43 -14.12 -5.02
C LYS A 145 -15.91 -15.03 -3.89
N GLY A 146 -16.01 -14.53 -2.66
CA GLY A 146 -16.28 -15.31 -1.45
C GLY A 146 -14.99 -15.78 -0.75
N ILE A 147 -15.07 -15.98 0.56
CA ILE A 147 -13.92 -16.28 1.45
C ILE A 147 -13.16 -17.54 1.02
N ARG A 148 -13.83 -18.54 0.43
CA ARG A 148 -13.20 -19.79 -0.06
C ARG A 148 -12.07 -19.57 -1.07
N TRP A 149 -12.05 -18.45 -1.80
CA TRP A 149 -11.01 -18.12 -2.78
C TRP A 149 -9.84 -17.31 -2.21
N LEU A 150 -9.96 -16.84 -0.97
CA LEU A 150 -8.89 -16.14 -0.25
C LEU A 150 -9.10 -16.34 1.27
N PRO A 151 -8.91 -17.56 1.80
CA PRO A 151 -9.13 -17.88 3.21
C PRO A 151 -8.11 -17.20 4.13
N ASP A 152 -8.30 -17.26 5.45
CA ASP A 152 -7.46 -16.52 6.40
C ASP A 152 -6.01 -17.02 6.41
N TYR A 153 -5.79 -18.34 6.30
CA TYR A 153 -4.45 -18.90 6.18
C TYR A 153 -3.71 -18.40 4.92
N GLU A 154 -4.42 -18.15 3.82
CA GLU A 154 -3.83 -17.69 2.57
C GLU A 154 -3.40 -16.22 2.67
N ILE A 155 -4.21 -15.38 3.31
CA ILE A 155 -3.82 -13.99 3.62
C ILE A 155 -2.60 -13.96 4.54
N HIS A 156 -2.57 -14.81 5.58
CA HIS A 156 -1.41 -14.93 6.47
C HIS A 156 -0.15 -15.42 5.73
N SER A 157 -0.27 -16.43 4.88
CA SER A 157 0.81 -16.95 4.01
C SER A 157 1.37 -15.89 3.07
N ILE A 158 0.50 -15.13 2.38
CA ILE A 158 0.92 -14.04 1.49
C ILE A 158 1.63 -12.93 2.27
N LEU A 159 1.13 -12.57 3.46
CA LEU A 159 1.79 -11.59 4.32
C LEU A 159 3.14 -12.09 4.86
N GLY A 160 3.26 -13.38 5.17
CA GLY A 160 4.53 -14.01 5.57
C GLY A 160 5.63 -13.90 4.51
N GLN A 161 5.27 -13.88 3.21
CA GLN A 161 6.22 -13.63 2.12
C GLN A 161 6.85 -12.23 2.13
N SER A 162 6.44 -11.32 3.02
CA SER A 162 7.14 -10.04 3.24
C SER A 162 8.45 -10.17 4.03
N GLY A 163 8.65 -11.27 4.77
CA GLY A 163 9.73 -11.40 5.75
C GLY A 163 9.52 -10.60 7.04
N ALA A 164 8.30 -10.11 7.31
CA ALA A 164 7.94 -9.50 8.59
C ALA A 164 7.72 -10.57 9.68
N SER A 165 8.11 -10.27 10.91
CA SER A 165 7.85 -11.12 12.07
C SER A 165 6.37 -11.17 12.46
N GLU A 166 5.95 -12.22 13.18
CA GLU A 166 4.61 -12.34 13.75
C GLU A 166 4.22 -11.13 14.62
N ALA A 167 5.18 -10.62 15.41
CA ALA A 167 5.01 -9.42 16.21
C ALA A 167 4.70 -8.19 15.35
N LYS A 168 5.38 -8.05 14.21
CA LYS A 168 5.16 -6.97 13.24
C LYS A 168 3.82 -7.10 12.53
N LEU A 169 3.42 -8.31 12.15
CA LEU A 169 2.11 -8.57 11.55
C LEU A 169 0.97 -8.23 12.53
N ALA A 170 1.14 -8.50 13.83
CA ALA A 170 0.16 -8.08 14.85
C ALA A 170 0.05 -6.55 14.95
N VAL A 171 1.17 -5.83 14.99
CA VAL A 171 1.18 -4.35 15.00
C VAL A 171 0.57 -3.78 13.71
N LEU A 172 0.82 -4.42 12.56
CA LEU A 172 0.16 -4.08 11.30
C LEU A 172 -1.36 -4.28 11.39
N PHE A 173 -1.84 -5.42 11.88
CA PHE A 173 -3.29 -5.66 11.99
C PHE A 173 -3.95 -4.63 12.91
N GLU A 174 -3.42 -4.40 14.12
CA GLU A 174 -3.93 -3.37 15.04
C GLU A 174 -3.97 -1.98 14.36
N SER A 175 -2.93 -1.58 13.62
CA SER A 175 -2.90 -0.29 12.91
C SER A 175 -3.96 -0.13 11.80
N LEU A 176 -4.39 -1.24 11.18
CA LEU A 176 -5.39 -1.23 10.12
C LEU A 176 -6.83 -1.20 10.67
N ARG A 177 -7.03 -1.42 11.98
CA ARG A 177 -8.35 -1.33 12.64
C ARG A 177 -8.90 0.09 12.69
N ASP A 178 -8.01 1.08 12.74
CA ASP A 178 -8.36 2.52 12.72
C ASP A 178 -8.79 3.02 11.33
N ILE A 179 -8.66 2.20 10.28
CA ILE A 179 -9.07 2.52 8.92
C ILE A 179 -10.39 1.79 8.61
N PRO A 180 -11.57 2.45 8.67
CA PRO A 180 -12.88 1.77 8.72
C PRO A 180 -13.15 0.82 7.55
N ARG A 181 -12.52 1.07 6.40
CA ARG A 181 -12.66 0.30 5.17
C ARG A 181 -11.96 -1.06 5.18
N VAL A 182 -10.86 -1.19 5.93
CA VAL A 182 -10.08 -2.44 6.03
C VAL A 182 -10.14 -3.05 7.43
N LYS A 183 -10.67 -2.32 8.41
CA LYS A 183 -10.90 -2.76 9.79
C LYS A 183 -11.45 -4.19 9.89
N ALA A 184 -12.52 -4.51 9.18
CA ALA A 184 -13.15 -5.83 9.28
C ALA A 184 -12.20 -6.97 8.90
N LEU A 185 -11.37 -6.78 7.86
CA LEU A 185 -10.36 -7.76 7.47
C LEU A 185 -9.20 -7.81 8.47
N ALA A 186 -8.75 -6.66 8.97
CA ALA A 186 -7.71 -6.58 9.99
C ALA A 186 -8.13 -7.26 11.31
N GLU A 187 -9.38 -7.11 11.74
CA GLU A 187 -9.92 -7.76 12.94
C GLU A 187 -10.09 -9.28 12.75
N THR A 188 -10.41 -9.76 11.54
CA THR A 188 -10.35 -11.19 11.21
C THR A 188 -8.91 -11.72 11.26
N MET A 189 -7.95 -11.03 10.64
CA MET A 189 -6.55 -11.48 10.65
C MET A 189 -5.94 -11.47 12.05
N GLN A 190 -6.28 -10.48 12.90
CA GLN A 190 -5.82 -10.46 14.29
C GLN A 190 -6.37 -11.64 15.10
N LYS A 191 -7.63 -12.02 14.89
CA LYS A 191 -8.25 -13.20 15.51
C LYS A 191 -7.64 -14.52 15.02
N TYR A 192 -7.40 -14.63 13.70
CA TYR A 192 -6.70 -15.78 13.11
C TYR A 192 -5.31 -15.95 13.74
N GLN A 193 -4.54 -14.86 13.84
CA GLN A 193 -3.22 -14.87 14.44
C GLN A 193 -3.25 -15.26 15.94
N PHE A 194 -4.24 -14.79 16.71
CA PHE A 194 -4.39 -15.20 18.11
C PHE A 194 -4.74 -16.68 18.28
N GLN A 195 -5.50 -17.28 17.36
CA GLN A 195 -5.75 -18.72 17.34
C GLN A 195 -4.47 -19.48 16.96
N LEU A 196 -3.78 -19.07 15.89
CA LEU A 196 -2.49 -19.66 15.49
C LEU A 196 -1.47 -19.69 16.64
N TRP A 197 -1.35 -18.60 17.40
CA TRP A 197 -0.48 -18.54 18.57
C TRP A 197 -0.93 -19.49 19.69
N LYS A 198 -2.25 -19.64 19.93
CA LYS A 198 -2.79 -20.60 20.91
C LYS A 198 -2.54 -22.05 20.49
N ASP A 199 -2.72 -22.36 19.20
CA ASP A 199 -2.49 -23.69 18.63
C ASP A 199 -0.99 -24.05 18.64
N GLN A 200 -0.11 -23.05 18.57
CA GLN A 200 1.35 -23.13 18.81
C GLN A 200 1.72 -23.22 20.32
N GLY A 201 0.75 -23.24 21.24
CA GLY A 201 0.98 -23.34 22.68
C GLY A 201 1.43 -22.04 23.36
N HIS A 202 1.37 -20.89 22.67
CA HIS A 202 1.72 -19.61 23.28
C HIS A 202 0.67 -19.19 24.33
N ASN A 203 1.17 -18.79 25.50
CA ASN A 203 0.43 -18.12 26.57
C ASN A 203 0.77 -16.61 26.62
N PRO A 204 0.06 -15.79 27.41
CA PRO A 204 0.30 -14.34 27.47
C PRO A 204 1.75 -13.96 27.80
N THR A 205 2.44 -14.70 28.67
CA THR A 205 3.85 -14.46 29.00
C THR A 205 4.79 -14.72 27.83
N THR A 206 4.50 -15.71 26.98
CA THR A 206 5.26 -15.93 25.73
C THR A 206 4.91 -14.91 24.64
N VAL A 207 3.66 -14.47 24.54
CA VAL A 207 3.26 -13.42 23.59
C VAL A 207 3.87 -12.07 23.97
N ALA A 208 3.96 -11.73 25.27
CA ALA A 208 4.66 -10.55 25.75
C ALA A 208 6.14 -10.54 25.30
N LYS A 209 6.83 -11.69 25.42
CA LYS A 209 8.21 -11.86 24.92
C LYS A 209 8.30 -11.74 23.40
N LEU A 210 7.39 -12.38 22.66
CA LEU A 210 7.30 -12.31 21.19
C LEU A 210 7.14 -10.86 20.70
N LEU A 211 6.33 -10.06 21.40
CA LEU A 211 6.13 -8.64 21.12
C LEU A 211 7.28 -7.73 21.61
N GLY A 212 8.32 -8.28 22.25
CA GLY A 212 9.43 -7.48 22.81
C GLY A 212 8.97 -6.54 23.93
N ILE A 213 8.01 -6.96 24.75
CA ILE A 213 7.54 -6.23 25.94
C ILE A 213 8.46 -6.61 27.13
N PRO A 214 9.09 -5.64 27.81
CA PRO A 214 9.99 -5.93 28.93
C PRO A 214 9.22 -6.39 30.17
N ASN A 215 9.70 -7.45 30.83
CA ASN A 215 9.07 -8.02 32.03
C ASN A 215 9.01 -7.08 33.26
N ARG A 216 9.73 -5.95 33.23
CA ARG A 216 9.83 -4.99 34.35
C ARG A 216 9.97 -3.57 33.80
N GLY A 217 8.95 -2.74 33.98
CA GLY A 217 8.97 -1.31 33.65
C GLY A 217 7.63 -0.63 33.96
N PRO A 218 7.62 0.65 34.39
CA PRO A 218 6.37 1.36 34.67
C PRO A 218 5.57 1.64 33.38
N LEU A 219 4.25 1.51 33.50
CA LEU A 219 3.32 1.39 32.37
C LEU A 219 3.02 2.74 31.69
N LYS A 220 3.83 3.13 30.69
CA LYS A 220 3.44 4.15 29.68
C LYS A 220 2.65 3.52 28.53
N THR A 221 1.55 2.84 28.84
CA THR A 221 0.94 1.82 27.96
C THR A 221 -0.15 2.30 27.00
N GLU A 222 -0.77 3.46 27.18
CA GLU A 222 -1.90 3.89 26.33
C GLU A 222 -1.53 4.05 24.84
N PHE A 223 -0.26 4.34 24.56
CA PHE A 223 0.25 4.63 23.22
C PHE A 223 0.98 3.45 22.54
N ASP A 224 1.39 2.42 23.29
CA ASP A 224 2.09 1.26 22.72
C ASP A 224 1.09 0.15 22.36
N SER A 225 0.78 0.08 21.06
CA SER A 225 -0.02 -0.94 20.38
C SER A 225 0.26 -2.38 20.85
N ARG A 226 1.50 -2.71 21.22
CA ARG A 226 1.90 -4.06 21.63
C ARG A 226 1.23 -4.48 22.93
N TYR A 227 0.99 -3.54 23.85
CA TYR A 227 0.23 -3.83 25.07
C TYR A 227 -1.27 -4.03 24.79
N LYS A 228 -1.84 -3.30 23.81
CA LYS A 228 -3.23 -3.51 23.36
C LYS A 228 -3.43 -4.88 22.70
N ILE A 229 -2.44 -5.31 21.91
CA ILE A 229 -2.38 -6.65 21.31
C ILE A 229 -2.26 -7.71 22.42
N LEU A 230 -1.34 -7.54 23.39
CA LEU A 230 -1.18 -8.45 24.52
C LEU A 230 -2.44 -8.56 25.38
N GLU A 231 -3.11 -7.45 25.68
CA GLU A 231 -4.37 -7.42 26.43
C GLU A 231 -5.48 -8.15 25.66
N SER A 232 -5.60 -7.89 24.36
CA SER A 232 -6.59 -8.52 23.48
C SER A 232 -6.35 -10.02 23.33
N PHE A 233 -5.09 -10.44 23.19
CA PHE A 233 -4.69 -11.85 23.20
C PHE A 233 -5.01 -12.50 24.55
N THR A 234 -4.71 -11.84 25.66
CA THR A 234 -4.97 -12.37 27.01
C THR A 234 -6.45 -12.68 27.21
N LYS A 235 -7.35 -11.77 26.79
CA LYS A 235 -8.81 -11.99 26.81
C LYS A 235 -9.22 -13.17 25.91
N ALA A 236 -8.64 -13.27 24.70
CA ALA A 236 -8.89 -14.38 23.77
C ALA A 236 -8.28 -15.73 24.23
N TYR A 237 -7.32 -15.70 25.16
CA TYR A 237 -6.67 -16.85 25.76
C TYR A 237 -7.46 -17.39 26.97
N THR A 238 -7.88 -16.51 27.89
CA THR A 238 -8.69 -16.89 29.07
C THR A 238 -10.15 -17.20 28.74
N GLY A 239 -10.62 -16.76 27.56
CA GLY A 239 -12.04 -16.64 27.28
C GLY A 239 -12.67 -15.46 28.03
N ASP A 240 -13.94 -15.18 27.73
CA ASP A 240 -14.66 -13.99 28.22
C ASP A 240 -15.11 -14.08 29.69
N ALA A 241 -14.56 -15.04 30.45
CA ALA A 241 -14.71 -15.16 31.91
C ALA A 241 -13.90 -14.10 32.70
N GLY A 242 -13.56 -12.97 32.06
CA GLY A 242 -12.63 -11.95 32.56
C GLY A 242 -13.20 -11.01 33.64
N THR A 243 -14.47 -11.14 34.03
CA THR A 243 -15.03 -10.34 35.12
C THR A 243 -14.45 -10.79 36.47
N LYS A 244 -13.55 -9.95 37.02
CA LYS A 244 -12.77 -10.10 38.28
C LYS A 244 -11.32 -10.58 38.10
N LEU A 245 -10.57 -9.86 37.27
CA LEU A 245 -9.21 -9.47 37.66
C LEU A 245 -9.29 -8.60 38.93
N LYS A 246 -9.40 -9.24 40.10
CA LYS A 246 -9.31 -8.55 41.40
C LYS A 246 -7.94 -7.89 41.48
N ARG A 247 -7.91 -6.58 41.78
CA ARG A 247 -6.69 -5.91 42.24
C ARG A 247 -6.36 -6.42 43.65
N SER A 248 -5.67 -7.55 43.74
CA SER A 248 -5.00 -7.95 44.98
C SER A 248 -3.75 -7.10 45.15
N THR A 249 -3.93 -5.87 45.64
CA THR A 249 -2.85 -5.10 46.24
C THR A 249 -2.40 -5.82 47.52
N THR A 250 -1.09 -5.87 47.73
CA THR A 250 -0.39 -6.66 48.75
C THR A 250 -0.37 -5.97 50.13
N ILE A 251 -0.26 -6.76 51.21
CA ILE A 251 -0.07 -6.35 52.63
C ILE A 251 -1.32 -5.67 53.25
N SER A 252 -1.67 -5.90 54.52
CA SER A 252 -0.90 -6.55 55.62
C SER A 252 -1.55 -7.82 56.18
#